data_AF-A0A3Q8WSK2-F1
#
_entry.id   AF-A0A3Q8WSK2-F1
#
_cell.length_a   1.000
_cell.length_b   1.000
_cell.length_c   1.000
_cell.angle_alpha   90.00
_cell.angle_beta   90.00
_cell.angle_gamma   90.00
#
_symmetry.space_group_name_H-M   'P 1'
#
loop_
_entity.id
_entity.type
_entity.pdbx_description
1 polymer ?
#
loop_
_entity_poly.entity_id
_entity_poly.type
_entity_poly.pdbx_seq_one_letter_code
_entity_poly.pdbx_strand_id
1 'polypeptide(L)'
;MEYAVIDVETTGLAAWSDRIIDIGIVILDSTGSTIDHWSTLINPSRPVGSTLIHGITDSDVADAPTFSEALPLIIEHLSGRIIVGHNVAFDLEFLNAEFKRSLYSVAIPRDAAVCTMDQSRIYLPEGRHSLGACLTRAGINLPLNHRGLDDALCSAALLNSYLAAEADGRRWADTAHDRNGRSVLPAEWERAAGAARSIMWLEVADLGRL
;
A
#
# COMPACT_ATOMS: atom_id res chain seq x y z
N MET A 1 -17.15 -1.85 0.35
CA MET A 1 -16.01 -2.54 0.98
C MET A 1 -15.06 -1.44 1.42
N GLU A 2 -14.42 -1.61 2.57
CA GLU A 2 -13.39 -0.67 3.03
C GLU A 2 -12.10 -0.83 2.22
N TYR A 3 -11.22 0.16 2.31
CA TYR A 3 -9.90 0.15 1.71
C TYR A 3 -8.83 0.11 2.80
N ALA A 4 -7.78 -0.66 2.58
CA ALA A 4 -6.54 -0.59 3.33
C ALA A 4 -5.46 -0.01 2.40
N VAL A 5 -5.16 1.28 2.58
CA VAL A 5 -4.12 1.97 1.83
C VAL A 5 -2.80 1.76 2.54
N ILE A 6 -1.85 1.13 1.86
CA ILE A 6 -0.56 0.74 2.41
C ILE A 6 0.58 1.47 1.73
N ASP A 7 1.66 1.63 2.48
CA ASP A 7 2.99 1.96 1.96
C ASP A 7 4.04 1.34 2.89
N VAL A 8 5.14 0.84 2.32
CA VAL A 8 6.24 0.24 3.07
C VAL A 8 7.58 0.90 2.73
N GLU A 9 8.38 1.13 3.78
CA GLU A 9 9.80 1.43 3.62
C GLU A 9 10.61 0.15 3.82
N THR A 10 11.73 0.02 3.10
CA THR A 10 12.47 -1.23 2.99
C THR A 10 13.98 -1.05 3.06
N THR A 11 14.69 -2.13 3.40
CA THR A 11 16.17 -2.11 3.45
C THR A 11 16.84 -2.02 2.07
N GLY A 12 16.06 -2.04 0.99
CA GLY A 12 16.50 -2.15 -0.39
C GLY A 12 15.35 -2.46 -1.34
N LEU A 13 15.62 -2.73 -2.61
CA LEU A 13 14.58 -2.84 -3.65
C LEU A 13 14.18 -4.27 -4.00
N ALA A 14 14.83 -5.28 -3.42
CA ALA A 14 14.69 -6.66 -3.82
C ALA A 14 13.96 -7.48 -2.75
N ALA A 15 12.64 -7.65 -2.88
CA ALA A 15 11.81 -8.34 -1.88
C ALA A 15 12.27 -9.76 -1.52
N TRP A 16 13.04 -10.45 -2.38
CA TRP A 16 13.60 -11.77 -2.07
C TRP A 16 14.74 -11.74 -1.05
N SER A 17 15.49 -10.64 -0.97
CA SER A 17 16.63 -10.46 -0.04
C SER A 17 16.40 -9.39 1.00
N ASP A 18 15.68 -8.32 0.68
CA ASP A 18 15.46 -7.14 1.53
C ASP A 18 14.23 -7.30 2.42
N ARG A 19 14.13 -6.43 3.42
CA ARG A 19 13.14 -6.51 4.50
C ARG A 19 12.34 -5.21 4.60
N ILE A 20 11.11 -5.30 5.10
CA ILE A 20 10.31 -4.14 5.53
C ILE A 20 10.90 -3.56 6.82
N ILE A 21 10.95 -2.24 6.91
CA ILE A 21 11.43 -1.48 8.09
C ILE A 21 10.43 -0.44 8.62
N ASP A 22 9.44 -0.07 7.82
CA ASP A 22 8.30 0.77 8.21
C ASP A 22 7.09 0.29 7.41
N ILE A 23 5.92 0.33 8.03
CA ILE A 23 4.65 0.07 7.37
C ILE A 23 3.62 1.07 7.85
N GLY A 24 2.99 1.76 6.91
CA GLY A 24 1.80 2.58 7.16
C GLY A 24 0.57 1.92 6.56
N ILE A 25 -0.54 1.95 7.29
CA ILE A 25 -1.83 1.47 6.83
C ILE A 25 -2.90 2.52 7.18
N VAL A 26 -3.62 3.00 6.19
CA VAL A 26 -4.74 3.94 6.36
C VAL A 26 -6.02 3.24 5.94
N ILE A 27 -7.01 3.22 6.83
CA ILE A 27 -8.30 2.60 6.59
C ILE A 27 -9.28 3.65 6.11
N LEU A 28 -9.86 3.40 4.94
CA LEU A 28 -10.92 4.22 4.38
C LEU A 28 -12.23 3.44 4.37
N ASP A 29 -13.33 4.13 4.67
CA ASP A 29 -14.66 3.57 4.45
C ASP A 29 -14.97 3.40 2.94
N SER A 30 -16.14 2.85 2.62
CA SER A 30 -16.52 2.63 1.21
C SER A 30 -16.68 3.90 0.37
N THR A 31 -16.77 5.07 1.01
CA THR A 31 -16.83 6.38 0.32
C THR A 31 -15.44 6.98 0.08
N GLY A 32 -14.40 6.36 0.64
CA GLY A 32 -13.03 6.86 0.60
C GLY A 32 -12.68 7.79 1.75
N SER A 33 -13.54 7.93 2.77
CA SER A 33 -13.26 8.77 3.94
C SER A 33 -12.38 8.01 4.94
N THR A 34 -11.34 8.64 5.47
CA THR A 34 -10.47 8.03 6.48
C THR A 34 -11.23 7.77 7.76
N ILE A 35 -11.18 6.53 8.24
CA ILE A 35 -11.81 6.09 9.49
C ILE A 35 -10.80 5.61 10.53
N ASP A 36 -9.61 5.18 10.11
CA ASP A 36 -8.54 4.76 11.01
C ASP A 36 -7.16 4.83 10.33
N HIS A 37 -6.08 4.76 11.10
CA HIS A 37 -4.74 4.55 10.61
C HIS A 37 -3.86 3.85 11.65
N TRP A 38 -2.91 3.07 11.17
CA TRP A 38 -1.95 2.36 12.00
C TRP A 38 -0.59 2.33 11.30
N SER A 39 0.47 2.37 12.09
CA SER A 39 1.83 2.26 11.57
C SER A 39 2.78 1.72 12.63
N THR A 40 3.85 1.07 12.18
CA THR A 40 4.95 0.69 13.05
C THR A 40 6.25 0.63 12.27
N LEU A 41 7.34 1.02 12.94
CA LEU A 41 8.66 0.57 12.52
C LEU A 41 8.76 -0.95 12.71
N ILE A 42 9.63 -1.57 11.92
CA ILE A 42 9.88 -3.01 11.95
C ILE A 42 11.38 -3.23 12.10
N ASN A 43 11.78 -4.03 13.08
CA ASN A 43 13.14 -4.51 13.21
C ASN A 43 13.41 -5.58 12.13
N PRO A 44 14.28 -5.32 11.13
CA PRO A 44 14.52 -6.25 10.04
C PRO A 44 15.52 -7.36 10.42
N SER A 45 16.05 -7.33 11.66
CA SER A 45 17.12 -8.20 12.18
C SER A 45 18.40 -8.19 11.33
N ARG A 46 18.69 -7.04 10.73
CA ARG A 46 19.85 -6.75 9.88
C ARG A 46 20.07 -5.24 9.80
N PRO A 47 21.18 -4.76 9.19
CA PRO A 47 21.33 -3.33 8.93
C PRO A 47 20.20 -2.78 8.05
N VAL A 48 19.69 -1.61 8.42
CA VAL A 48 18.57 -0.92 7.76
C VAL A 48 18.93 -0.55 6.31
N GLY A 49 20.11 0.02 6.06
CA GLY A 49 20.46 0.49 4.71
C GLY A 49 19.57 1.64 4.24
N SER A 50 19.81 2.21 3.06
CA SER A 50 18.96 3.23 2.41
C SER A 50 18.53 4.46 3.24
N THR A 51 19.13 4.70 4.41
CA THR A 51 18.76 5.76 5.37
C THR A 51 18.70 7.16 4.75
N LEU A 52 19.47 7.42 3.69
CA LEU A 52 19.42 8.70 2.96
C LEU A 52 18.08 8.95 2.22
N ILE A 53 17.29 7.91 2.00
CA ILE A 53 15.99 7.96 1.30
C ILE A 53 14.87 8.19 2.30
N HIS A 54 14.74 7.29 3.29
CA HIS A 54 13.61 7.25 4.23
C HIS A 54 13.93 7.84 5.62
N GLY A 55 15.20 8.18 5.90
CA GLY A 55 15.63 8.77 7.17
C GLY A 55 15.68 7.82 8.38
N ILE A 56 15.28 6.55 8.20
CA ILE A 56 15.25 5.53 9.27
C ILE A 56 16.65 4.95 9.49
N THR A 57 17.08 4.93 10.74
CA THR A 57 18.39 4.45 11.20
C THR A 57 18.28 3.08 11.90
N ASP A 58 19.42 2.40 12.06
CA ASP A 58 19.48 1.15 12.84
C ASP A 58 18.99 1.35 14.29
N SER A 59 19.22 2.53 14.88
CA SER A 59 18.75 2.86 16.23
C SER A 59 17.24 3.02 16.31
N ASP A 60 16.59 3.51 15.25
CA ASP A 60 15.13 3.72 15.26
C ASP A 60 14.37 2.38 15.29
N VAL A 61 14.94 1.35 14.66
CA VAL A 61 14.30 0.02 14.55
C VAL A 61 14.80 -0.97 15.59
N ALA A 62 15.78 -0.62 16.43
CA ALA A 62 16.43 -1.55 17.35
C ALA A 62 15.44 -2.20 18.32
N ASP A 63 14.54 -1.38 18.90
CA ASP A 63 13.51 -1.81 19.86
C ASP A 63 12.14 -2.00 19.21
N ALA A 64 12.05 -1.87 17.88
CA ALA A 64 10.81 -2.08 17.14
C ALA A 64 10.45 -3.58 17.06
N PRO A 65 9.17 -3.94 16.90
CA PRO A 65 8.78 -5.32 16.71
C PRO A 65 9.39 -5.89 15.43
N THR A 66 9.70 -7.18 15.42
CA THR A 66 9.96 -7.91 14.18
C THR A 66 8.68 -8.00 13.34
N PHE A 67 8.82 -8.27 12.03
CA PHE A 67 7.65 -8.43 11.17
C PHE A 67 6.69 -9.51 11.68
N SER A 68 7.22 -10.62 12.21
CA SER A 68 6.39 -11.71 12.74
C SER A 68 5.59 -11.31 13.97
N GLU A 69 6.11 -10.41 14.80
CA GLU A 69 5.41 -9.87 15.97
C GLU A 69 4.33 -8.85 15.56
N ALA A 70 4.57 -8.08 14.51
CA ALA A 70 3.60 -7.12 13.97
C ALA A 70 2.51 -7.78 13.10
N LEU A 71 2.77 -8.97 12.57
CA LEU A 71 1.91 -9.67 11.60
C LEU A 71 0.43 -9.75 12.05
N PRO A 72 0.07 -10.13 13.29
CA PRO A 72 -1.34 -10.15 13.72
C PRO A 72 -2.09 -8.84 13.48
N LEU A 73 -1.48 -7.71 13.83
CA LEU A 73 -2.08 -6.39 13.65
C LEU A 73 -2.13 -6.01 12.17
N ILE A 74 -1.10 -6.36 11.38
CA ILE A 74 -1.14 -6.15 9.93
C ILE A 74 -2.34 -6.90 9.34
N ILE A 75 -2.53 -8.18 9.66
CA ILE A 75 -3.66 -8.97 9.16
C ILE A 75 -5.00 -8.37 9.57
N GLU A 76 -5.15 -7.91 10.82
CA GLU A 76 -6.37 -7.24 11.30
C GLU A 76 -6.74 -6.02 10.42
N HIS A 77 -5.74 -5.22 10.04
CA HIS A 77 -5.95 -4.04 9.22
C HIS A 77 -6.17 -4.36 7.73
N LEU A 78 -5.59 -5.42 7.19
CA LEU A 78 -5.76 -5.79 5.78
C LEU A 78 -7.00 -6.66 5.51
N SER A 79 -7.44 -7.43 6.50
CA SER A 79 -8.49 -8.44 6.32
C SER A 79 -9.83 -7.83 5.92
N GLY A 80 -10.44 -8.38 4.87
CA GLY A 80 -11.75 -7.93 4.38
C GLY A 80 -11.75 -6.56 3.69
N ARG A 81 -10.57 -6.04 3.30
CA ARG A 81 -10.42 -4.73 2.65
C ARG A 81 -9.76 -4.83 1.28
N ILE A 82 -10.06 -3.86 0.41
CA ILE A 82 -9.35 -3.70 -0.86
C ILE A 82 -7.99 -3.11 -0.55
N ILE A 83 -6.92 -3.76 -1.03
CA ILE A 83 -5.57 -3.24 -0.82
C ILE A 83 -5.31 -2.11 -1.82
N VAL A 84 -4.75 -1.00 -1.37
CA VAL A 84 -4.45 0.14 -2.22
C VAL A 84 -3.04 0.62 -1.91
N GLY A 85 -2.30 1.07 -2.91
CA GLY A 85 -0.99 1.69 -2.69
C GLY A 85 -0.54 2.48 -3.90
N HIS A 86 0.55 3.23 -3.78
CA HIS A 86 1.16 3.93 -4.90
C HIS A 86 2.34 3.12 -5.42
N ASN A 87 2.27 2.63 -6.67
CA ASN A 87 3.17 1.55 -7.13
C ASN A 87 3.01 0.26 -6.30
N VAL A 88 1.76 -0.06 -5.92
CA VAL A 88 1.36 -1.14 -4.99
C VAL A 88 1.98 -2.52 -5.25
N ALA A 89 2.40 -2.81 -6.49
CA ALA A 89 3.08 -4.06 -6.80
C ALA A 89 4.36 -4.25 -5.96
N PHE A 90 5.09 -3.16 -5.68
CA PHE A 90 6.27 -3.19 -4.82
C PHE A 90 5.91 -3.57 -3.38
N ASP A 91 4.92 -2.91 -2.79
CA ASP A 91 4.45 -3.18 -1.43
C ASP A 91 3.96 -4.63 -1.28
N LEU A 92 3.21 -5.13 -2.26
CA LEU A 92 2.74 -6.52 -2.28
C LEU A 92 3.87 -7.53 -2.40
N GLU A 93 4.90 -7.25 -3.19
CA GLU A 93 6.07 -8.13 -3.30
C GLU A 93 6.76 -8.28 -1.94
N PHE A 94 6.94 -7.18 -1.21
CA PHE A 94 7.53 -7.18 0.12
C PHE A 94 6.62 -7.85 1.16
N LEU A 95 5.34 -7.49 1.23
CA LEU A 95 4.38 -8.11 2.15
C LEU A 95 4.29 -9.62 1.95
N ASN A 96 4.16 -10.09 0.71
CA ASN A 96 4.07 -11.51 0.42
C ASN A 96 5.39 -12.26 0.73
N ALA A 97 6.54 -11.60 0.55
CA ALA A 97 7.82 -12.17 0.94
C ALA A 97 7.95 -12.30 2.46
N GLU A 98 7.51 -11.28 3.21
CA GLU A 98 7.50 -11.32 4.68
C GLU A 98 6.49 -12.34 5.22
N PHE A 99 5.27 -12.44 4.65
CA PHE A 99 4.31 -13.48 4.99
C PHE A 99 4.93 -14.87 4.85
N LYS A 100 5.59 -15.13 3.72
CA LYS A 100 6.29 -16.40 3.51
C LYS A 100 7.41 -16.65 4.53
N ARG A 101 8.19 -15.62 4.91
CA ARG A 101 9.25 -15.73 5.93
C ARG A 101 8.69 -16.01 7.31
N SER A 102 7.53 -15.45 7.63
CA SER A 102 6.77 -15.69 8.86
C SER A 102 5.93 -16.97 8.82
N LEU A 103 6.12 -17.85 7.82
CA LEU A 103 5.36 -19.08 7.62
C LEU A 103 3.84 -18.86 7.50
N TYR A 104 3.43 -17.65 7.14
CA TYR A 104 2.06 -17.31 6.82
C TYR A 104 1.78 -17.66 5.36
N SER A 105 0.88 -18.64 5.14
CA SER A 105 0.67 -19.24 3.81
C SER A 105 -0.23 -18.43 2.88
N VAL A 106 -0.75 -17.29 3.33
CA VAL A 106 -1.57 -16.39 2.52
C VAL A 106 -0.65 -15.55 1.63
N ALA A 107 -1.08 -15.33 0.40
CA ALA A 107 -0.53 -14.31 -0.48
C ALA A 107 -1.64 -13.37 -0.93
N ILE A 108 -1.36 -12.07 -0.97
CA ILE A 108 -2.23 -11.06 -1.52
C ILE A 108 -2.03 -11.07 -3.04
N PRO A 109 -3.05 -11.47 -3.83
CA PRO A 109 -2.92 -11.50 -5.27
C PRO A 109 -3.00 -10.08 -5.84
N ARG A 110 -2.34 -9.84 -6.99
CA ARG A 110 -2.26 -8.49 -7.59
C ARG A 110 -3.63 -7.94 -7.98
N ASP A 111 -4.59 -8.79 -8.32
CA ASP A 111 -5.95 -8.40 -8.69
C ASP A 111 -6.80 -7.97 -7.50
N ALA A 112 -6.40 -8.28 -6.26
CA ALA A 112 -7.02 -7.75 -5.04
C ALA A 112 -6.54 -6.33 -4.67
N ALA A 113 -5.65 -5.74 -5.48
CA ALA A 113 -5.04 -4.45 -5.19
C ALA A 113 -5.25 -3.40 -6.28
N VAL A 114 -5.35 -2.14 -5.84
CA VAL A 114 -5.46 -0.95 -6.68
C VAL A 114 -4.18 -0.13 -6.58
N CYS A 115 -3.65 0.29 -7.72
CA CYS A 115 -2.46 1.12 -7.79
C CYS A 115 -2.84 2.56 -8.10
N THR A 116 -2.66 3.49 -7.16
CA THR A 116 -2.99 4.92 -7.38
C THR A 116 -2.07 5.57 -8.43
N MET A 117 -0.85 5.04 -8.63
CA MET A 117 0.02 5.42 -9.74
C MET A 117 -0.61 5.08 -11.09
N ASP A 118 -1.17 3.89 -11.23
CA ASP A 118 -1.81 3.45 -12.47
C ASP A 118 -3.09 4.26 -12.71
N GLN A 119 -3.95 4.37 -11.68
CA GLN A 119 -5.20 5.14 -11.75
C GLN A 119 -4.96 6.64 -12.03
N SER A 120 -3.79 7.19 -11.67
CA SER A 120 -3.44 8.58 -12.02
C SER A 120 -3.40 8.86 -13.53
N ARG A 121 -3.31 7.83 -14.36
CA ARG A 121 -3.36 7.94 -15.84
C ARG A 121 -4.77 8.15 -16.37
N ILE A 122 -5.77 7.82 -15.56
CA ILE A 122 -7.19 7.96 -15.86
C ILE A 122 -7.72 9.26 -15.25
N TYR A 123 -7.33 9.57 -14.01
CA TYR A 123 -7.99 10.61 -13.22
C TYR A 123 -7.21 11.92 -13.09
N LEU A 124 -5.96 12.00 -13.54
CA LEU A 124 -5.18 13.23 -13.51
C LEU A 124 -4.81 13.71 -14.93
N PRO A 125 -4.60 15.03 -15.11
CA PRO A 125 -4.02 15.57 -16.35
C PRO A 125 -2.65 14.91 -16.64
N GLU A 126 -2.21 14.92 -17.90
CA GLU A 126 -0.92 14.34 -18.30
C GLU A 126 0.26 14.84 -17.44
N GLY A 127 1.21 13.94 -17.10
CA GLY A 127 2.41 14.32 -16.37
C GLY A 127 3.13 13.14 -15.72
N ARG A 128 4.08 13.44 -14.82
CA ARG A 128 4.81 12.42 -14.06
C ARG A 128 3.89 11.71 -13.06
N HIS A 129 4.10 10.41 -12.90
CA HIS A 129 3.26 9.55 -12.06
C HIS A 129 3.87 9.20 -10.71
N SER A 130 4.97 9.83 -10.27
CA SER A 130 5.42 9.68 -8.89
C SER A 130 4.38 10.23 -7.90
N LEU A 131 4.39 9.77 -6.65
CA LEU A 131 3.41 10.16 -5.64
C LEU A 131 3.32 11.70 -5.50
N GLY A 132 4.47 12.36 -5.26
CA GLY A 132 4.53 13.82 -5.19
C GLY A 132 4.06 14.56 -6.45
N ALA A 133 4.31 14.01 -7.64
CA ALA A 133 3.83 14.61 -8.89
C ALA A 133 2.31 14.42 -9.08
N CYS A 134 1.75 13.30 -8.59
CA CYS A 134 0.32 13.09 -8.57
C CYS A 134 -0.37 14.04 -7.59
N LEU A 135 0.15 14.19 -6.36
CA LEU A 135 -0.35 15.14 -5.37
C LEU A 135 -0.40 16.57 -5.93
N THR A 136 0.70 16.99 -6.56
CA THR A 136 0.80 18.32 -7.20
C THR A 136 -0.27 18.50 -8.28
N ARG A 137 -0.42 17.54 -9.20
CA ARG A 137 -1.42 17.60 -10.29
C ARG A 137 -2.86 17.51 -9.79
N ALA A 138 -3.10 16.86 -8.66
CA ALA A 138 -4.39 16.77 -8.00
C ALA A 138 -4.72 18.03 -7.18
N GLY A 139 -3.75 18.94 -6.96
CA GLY A 139 -3.92 20.09 -6.08
C GLY A 139 -3.99 19.72 -4.59
N ILE A 140 -3.44 18.56 -4.20
CA ILE A 140 -3.40 18.08 -2.82
C ILE A 140 -2.07 18.51 -2.19
N ASN A 141 -2.15 19.22 -1.07
CA ASN A 141 -0.99 19.67 -0.32
C ASN A 141 -0.84 18.86 0.97
N LEU A 142 -0.11 17.75 0.89
CA LEU A 142 0.28 16.91 2.01
C LEU A 142 1.81 16.73 2.02
N PRO A 143 2.45 16.62 3.20
CA PRO A 143 3.87 16.37 3.28
C PRO A 143 4.21 14.97 2.76
N LEU A 144 5.31 14.87 2.02
CA LEU A 144 5.90 13.61 1.56
C LEU A 144 7.25 13.46 2.27
N ASN A 145 7.33 12.54 3.23
CA ASN A 145 8.49 12.40 4.11
C ASN A 145 9.22 11.07 3.96
N HIS A 146 8.79 10.19 3.04
CA HIS A 146 9.32 8.82 2.91
C HIS A 146 9.23 8.07 4.24
N ARG A 147 8.02 8.11 4.79
CA ARG A 147 7.58 7.38 5.98
C ARG A 147 6.33 6.64 5.58
N GLY A 148 6.22 5.38 5.98
CA GLY A 148 5.13 4.51 5.51
C GLY A 148 3.75 5.13 5.76
N LEU A 149 3.53 5.73 6.93
CA LEU A 149 2.22 6.36 7.22
C LEU A 149 1.96 7.63 6.39
N ASP A 150 2.96 8.49 6.23
CA ASP A 150 2.80 9.75 5.50
C ASP A 150 2.50 9.50 4.01
N ASP A 151 3.21 8.55 3.42
CA ASP A 151 3.07 8.19 2.00
C ASP A 151 1.77 7.38 1.77
N ALA A 152 1.32 6.58 2.74
CA ALA A 152 0.01 5.94 2.73
C ALA A 152 -1.14 6.96 2.84
N LEU A 153 -1.01 8.00 3.69
CA LEU A 153 -1.98 9.11 3.79
C LEU A 153 -2.07 9.90 2.48
N CYS A 154 -0.93 10.15 1.83
CA CYS A 154 -0.89 10.77 0.51
C CYS A 154 -1.60 9.92 -0.55
N SER A 155 -1.36 8.61 -0.54
CA SER A 155 -2.01 7.65 -1.43
C SER A 155 -3.52 7.57 -1.19
N ALA A 156 -3.95 7.65 0.07
CA ALA A 156 -5.35 7.69 0.46
C ALA A 156 -6.05 8.95 -0.05
N ALA A 157 -5.40 10.12 0.07
CA ALA A 157 -5.93 11.37 -0.48
C ALA A 157 -6.09 11.32 -2.01
N LEU A 158 -5.14 10.70 -2.72
CA LEU A 158 -5.28 10.46 -4.16
C LEU A 158 -6.47 9.54 -4.48
N LEU A 159 -6.60 8.41 -3.77
CA LEU A 159 -7.73 7.50 -3.99
C LEU A 159 -9.06 8.21 -3.76
N ASN A 160 -9.19 8.98 -2.67
CA ASN A 160 -10.40 9.76 -2.38
C ASN A 160 -10.73 10.73 -3.53
N SER A 161 -9.73 11.45 -4.04
CA SER A 161 -9.89 12.34 -5.19
C SER A 161 -10.36 11.59 -6.45
N TYR A 162 -9.86 10.37 -6.67
CA TYR A 162 -10.23 9.56 -7.84
C TYR A 162 -11.64 8.98 -7.72
N LEU A 163 -12.02 8.53 -6.52
CA LEU A 163 -13.38 8.08 -6.20
C LEU A 163 -14.40 9.19 -6.46
N ALA A 164 -14.11 10.41 -6.01
CA ALA A 164 -14.96 11.57 -6.26
C ALA A 164 -15.04 11.93 -7.76
N ALA A 165 -13.91 11.89 -8.46
CA ALA A 165 -13.88 12.14 -9.90
C ALA A 165 -14.68 11.10 -10.68
N GLU A 166 -14.57 9.82 -10.33
CA GLU A 166 -15.34 8.74 -10.94
C GLU A 166 -16.85 8.90 -10.70
N ALA A 167 -17.26 9.22 -9.47
CA ALA A 167 -18.66 9.45 -9.13
C ALA A 167 -19.28 10.62 -9.93
N ASP A 168 -18.48 11.63 -10.24
CA ASP A 168 -18.87 12.77 -11.08
C ASP A 168 -18.76 12.49 -12.59
N GLY A 169 -18.27 11.30 -13.00
CA GLY A 169 -17.99 10.98 -14.40
C GLY A 169 -16.83 11.76 -15.01
N ARG A 170 -15.92 12.30 -14.18
CA ARG A 170 -14.75 13.11 -14.58
C ARG A 170 -13.53 12.21 -14.76
N ARG A 171 -13.12 12.01 -16.02
CA ARG A 171 -11.92 11.27 -16.40
C ARG A 171 -11.13 12.03 -17.46
N TRP A 172 -9.82 11.82 -17.49
CA TRP A 172 -8.92 12.30 -18.53
C TRP A 172 -8.70 11.27 -19.65
N ALA A 173 -8.95 9.99 -19.37
CA ALA A 173 -8.91 8.90 -20.34
C ALA A 173 -9.87 7.77 -19.93
N ASP A 174 -10.42 7.04 -20.89
CA ASP A 174 -11.23 5.83 -20.62
C ASP A 174 -10.40 4.55 -20.57
N THR A 175 -9.14 4.62 -20.99
CA THR A 175 -8.16 3.52 -20.93
C THR A 175 -6.75 4.11 -20.97
N ALA A 176 -5.82 3.49 -20.24
CA ALA A 176 -4.40 3.82 -20.27
C ALA A 176 -3.55 2.54 -20.24
N HIS A 177 -2.23 2.70 -20.23
CA HIS A 177 -1.29 1.60 -20.02
C HIS A 177 -0.30 1.93 -18.90
N ASP A 178 0.00 0.94 -18.05
CA ASP A 178 1.02 1.07 -17.01
C ASP A 178 2.44 1.04 -17.61
N ARG A 179 3.47 1.15 -16.76
CA ARG A 179 4.88 1.12 -17.20
C ARG A 179 5.31 -0.22 -17.83
N ASN A 180 4.53 -1.28 -17.63
CA ASN A 180 4.77 -2.62 -18.15
C ASN A 180 3.87 -2.91 -19.37
N GLY A 181 3.12 -1.93 -19.87
CA GLY A 181 2.21 -2.09 -21.00
C GLY A 181 0.89 -2.80 -20.68
N ARG A 182 0.55 -2.99 -19.40
CA ARG A 182 -0.75 -3.55 -19.00
C ARG A 182 -1.81 -2.48 -19.11
N SER A 183 -2.98 -2.85 -19.63
CA SER A 183 -4.12 -1.94 -19.70
C SER A 183 -4.59 -1.56 -18.29
N VAL A 184 -4.77 -0.26 -18.10
CA VAL A 184 -5.34 0.35 -16.90
C VAL A 184 -6.71 0.87 -17.28
N LEU A 185 -7.72 0.44 -16.54
CA LEU A 185 -9.10 0.85 -16.75
C LEU A 185 -9.57 1.74 -15.58
N PRO A 186 -10.59 2.59 -15.77
CA PRO A 186 -11.21 3.33 -14.69
C PRO A 186 -11.76 2.39 -13.60
N ALA A 187 -11.87 2.92 -12.38
CA ALA A 187 -12.48 2.26 -11.24
C ALA A 187 -11.95 0.85 -10.95
N GLU A 188 -10.62 0.66 -10.93
CA GLU A 188 -10.02 -0.65 -10.63
C GLU A 188 -10.43 -1.21 -9.26
N TRP A 189 -10.85 -0.36 -8.33
CA TRP A 189 -11.40 -0.79 -7.04
C TRP A 189 -12.65 -1.65 -7.16
N GLU A 190 -13.50 -1.47 -8.17
CA GLU A 190 -14.69 -2.30 -8.36
C GLU A 190 -14.30 -3.73 -8.72
N ARG A 191 -13.29 -3.89 -9.57
CA ARG A 191 -12.73 -5.19 -9.96
C ARG A 191 -11.97 -5.83 -8.81
N ALA A 192 -11.19 -5.04 -8.06
CA ALA A 192 -10.42 -5.53 -6.94
C ALA A 192 -11.30 -6.05 -5.79
N ALA A 193 -12.51 -5.50 -5.62
CA ALA A 193 -13.44 -5.89 -4.56
C ALA A 193 -13.83 -7.39 -4.59
N GLY A 194 -13.81 -8.04 -5.75
CA GLY A 194 -14.08 -9.46 -5.87
C GLY A 194 -12.91 -10.29 -5.32
N ALA A 195 -11.73 -10.08 -5.86
CA ALA A 195 -10.50 -10.77 -5.45
C ALA A 195 -10.16 -10.52 -3.98
N ALA A 196 -10.33 -9.29 -3.50
CA ALA A 196 -10.09 -8.93 -2.10
C ALA A 196 -10.98 -9.70 -1.11
N ARG A 197 -12.25 -9.97 -1.47
CA ARG A 197 -13.16 -10.79 -0.63
C ARG A 197 -12.80 -12.26 -0.63
N SER A 198 -12.13 -12.74 -1.68
CA SER A 198 -11.74 -14.14 -1.81
C SER A 198 -10.42 -14.46 -1.11
N ILE A 199 -9.71 -13.47 -0.56
CA ILE A 199 -8.52 -13.72 0.26
C ILE A 199 -8.96 -14.41 1.56
N MET A 200 -8.52 -15.66 1.72
CA MET A 200 -8.73 -16.45 2.91
C MET A 200 -7.64 -16.11 3.93
N TRP A 201 -7.85 -15.03 4.68
CA TRP A 201 -6.98 -14.67 5.80
C TRP A 201 -7.07 -15.76 6.88
N LEU A 202 -5.92 -16.28 7.31
CA LEU A 202 -5.87 -17.16 8.48
C LEU A 202 -6.05 -16.31 9.74
N GLU A 203 -6.89 -16.77 10.67
CA GLU A 203 -7.16 -16.03 11.89
C GLU A 203 -5.90 -15.93 12.76
N VAL A 204 -5.78 -14.80 13.48
CA VAL A 204 -4.70 -14.55 14.43
C VAL A 204 -4.59 -15.67 15.48
N ALA A 205 -5.71 -16.29 15.85
CA ALA A 205 -5.76 -17.40 16.79
C ALA A 205 -5.00 -18.66 16.31
N ASP A 206 -4.81 -18.82 15.00
CA ASP A 206 -4.09 -19.95 14.40
C ASP A 206 -2.57 -19.71 14.30
N LEU A 207 -2.11 -18.46 14.45
CA LEU A 207 -0.69 -18.09 14.40
C LEU A 207 0.11 -18.57 15.63
N GLY A 208 -0.55 -18.81 16.77
CA GLY A 208 0.08 -19.31 18.00
C GLY A 208 0.41 -20.80 18.00
N ARG A 209 0.26 -21.50 16.86
CA ARG A 209 0.51 -22.95 16.72
C ARG A 209 1.56 -23.29 15.65
N LEU A 210 2.24 -22.30 15.08
CA LEU A 210 3.29 -22.46 14.07
C LEU A 210 4.69 -22.39 14.70
#